data_AF-A0A7Y0TMK6-F1
#
_entry.id   AF-A0A7Y0TMK6-F1
#
_cell.length_a   1.000
_cell.length_b   1.000
_cell.length_c   1.000
_cell.angle_alpha   90.00
_cell.angle_beta   90.00
_cell.angle_gamma   90.00
#
_symmetry.space_group_name_H-M   'P 1'
#
loop_
_entity.id
_entity.type
_entity.pdbx_description
1 polymer ?
#
loop_
_entity_poly.entity_id
_entity_poly.type
_entity_poly.pdbx_seq_one_letter_code
_entity_poly.pdbx_strand_id
1 'polypeptide(L)'
;MAGSSLLKEMKKTFLFHAIAAHFSNGLIPVSVLYLLLTLSTGSIYFEHTVEHLILIVILAIPVSFISGIYDWKKKYRGAKAPIFIKKIRLSALLFLLCISAVTIRLSIPNIMTLHGIEHWLYIILLFSMLPVVTLLGHYGGKLSSQPKPPQKP
;
A
#
# COMPACT_ATOMS: atom_id res chain seq x y z
N MET A 1 -29.35 20.01 -22.11
CA MET A 1 -28.04 19.41 -21.74
C MET A 1 -28.34 18.07 -21.08
N ALA A 2 -28.16 16.96 -21.81
CA ALA A 2 -28.53 15.65 -21.31
C ALA A 2 -27.53 15.22 -20.22
N GLY A 3 -27.99 15.22 -18.97
CA GLY A 3 -27.22 14.76 -17.82
C GLY A 3 -26.76 13.34 -18.08
N SER A 4 -25.45 13.13 -18.18
CA SER A 4 -24.95 11.78 -18.33
C SER A 4 -25.23 11.04 -17.02
N SER A 5 -25.86 9.87 -17.11
CA SER A 5 -26.15 9.05 -15.93
C SER A 5 -24.88 8.91 -15.09
N LEU A 6 -25.00 9.10 -13.77
CA LEU A 6 -23.90 9.06 -12.80
C LEU A 6 -22.97 7.86 -13.03
N LEU A 7 -23.54 6.70 -13.40
CA LEU A 7 -22.78 5.49 -13.73
C LEU A 7 -21.84 5.65 -14.93
N LYS A 8 -22.26 6.40 -15.95
CA LYS A 8 -21.46 6.69 -17.15
C LYS A 8 -20.31 7.65 -16.83
N GLU A 9 -20.51 8.58 -15.88
CA GLU A 9 -19.47 9.47 -15.38
C GLU A 9 -18.45 8.71 -14.52
N MET A 10 -18.93 7.93 -13.54
CA MET A 10 -18.08 7.08 -12.71
C MET A 10 -17.22 6.16 -13.58
N LYS A 11 -17.79 5.49 -14.58
CA LYS A 11 -17.03 4.59 -15.46
C LYS A 11 -15.89 5.31 -16.22
N LYS A 12 -16.06 6.60 -16.54
CA LYS A 12 -15.03 7.40 -17.23
C LYS A 12 -13.93 7.90 -16.30
N THR A 13 -14.26 8.20 -15.04
CA THR A 13 -13.33 8.79 -14.07
C THR A 13 -12.70 7.76 -13.12
N PHE A 14 -13.20 6.51 -13.11
CA PHE A 14 -12.73 5.48 -12.20
C PHE A 14 -11.25 5.13 -12.40
N LEU A 15 -10.45 5.34 -11.36
CA LEU A 15 -9.02 5.03 -11.32
C LEU A 15 -8.78 3.84 -10.39
N PHE A 16 -8.95 2.63 -10.93
CA PHE A 16 -8.81 1.40 -10.16
C PHE A 16 -7.45 1.29 -9.44
N HIS A 17 -6.36 1.70 -10.10
CA HIS A 17 -5.03 1.76 -9.49
C HIS A 17 -4.98 2.68 -8.27
N ALA A 18 -5.58 3.87 -8.35
CA ALA A 18 -5.56 4.84 -7.25
C ALA A 18 -6.31 4.29 -6.03
N ILE A 19 -7.49 3.70 -6.25
CA ILE A 19 -8.29 3.09 -5.20
C ILE A 19 -7.49 2.00 -4.50
N ALA A 20 -6.93 1.05 -5.26
CA ALA A 20 -6.14 -0.05 -4.69
C ALA A 20 -4.88 0.45 -3.96
N ALA A 21 -4.19 1.46 -4.48
CA ALA A 21 -3.01 2.05 -3.83
C ALA A 21 -3.35 2.78 -2.52
N HIS A 22 -4.57 3.33 -2.40
CA HIS A 22 -5.01 3.97 -1.16
C HIS A 22 -5.25 2.99 -0.03
N PHE A 23 -5.62 1.73 -0.30
CA PHE A 23 -5.71 0.70 0.74
C PHE A 23 -4.37 0.50 1.45
N SER A 24 -3.28 0.25 0.71
CA SER A 24 -1.96 0.10 1.35
C SER A 24 -1.51 1.37 2.07
N ASN A 25 -1.71 2.54 1.45
CA ASN A 25 -1.30 3.81 2.04
C ASN A 25 -2.11 4.22 3.27
N GLY A 26 -3.37 3.77 3.39
CA GLY A 26 -4.23 4.07 4.54
C GLY A 26 -4.10 3.02 5.64
N LEU A 27 -4.10 1.73 5.29
CA LEU A 27 -4.17 0.66 6.28
C LEU A 27 -2.82 0.40 6.99
N ILE A 28 -1.68 0.66 6.36
CA ILE A 28 -0.36 0.52 7.02
C ILE A 28 -0.16 1.53 8.15
N PRO A 29 -0.42 2.84 7.97
CA PRO A 29 -0.38 3.78 9.08
C PRO A 29 -1.32 3.40 10.23
N VAL A 30 -2.53 2.94 9.89
CA VAL A 30 -3.50 2.47 10.89
C VAL A 30 -2.99 1.21 11.60
N SER A 31 -2.39 0.25 10.89
CA SER A 31 -1.84 -0.96 11.52
C SER A 31 -0.70 -0.62 12.49
N VAL A 32 0.15 0.36 12.18
CA VAL A 32 1.19 0.81 13.12
C VAL A 32 0.60 1.55 14.32
N LEU A 33 -0.48 2.32 14.14
CA LEU A 33 -1.21 2.90 15.27
C LEU A 33 -1.77 1.82 16.21
N TYR A 34 -2.38 0.78 15.65
CA TYR A 34 -2.85 -0.37 16.45
C TYR A 34 -1.71 -1.17 17.08
N LEU A 35 -0.54 -1.24 16.43
CA LEU A 35 0.66 -1.82 17.03
C LEU A 35 1.11 -1.02 18.25
N LEU A 36 1.15 0.32 18.16
CA LEU A 36 1.46 1.17 19.30
C LEU A 36 0.49 0.98 20.46
N LEU A 37 -0.81 0.83 20.17
CA LEU A 37 -1.81 0.50 21.19
C LEU A 37 -1.58 -0.89 21.79
N THR A 38 -1.18 -1.87 20.97
CA THR A 38 -0.82 -3.22 21.44
C THR A 38 0.37 -3.15 22.40
N LEU A 39 1.42 -2.40 22.05
CA LEU A 39 2.63 -2.25 22.87
C LEU A 39 2.36 -1.52 24.19
N SER A 40 1.46 -0.55 24.20
CA SER A 40 1.15 0.21 25.43
C SER A 40 0.17 -0.49 26.36
N THR A 41 -0.75 -1.30 25.82
CA THR A 41 -1.83 -1.92 26.61
C THR A 41 -1.65 -3.42 26.82
N GLY A 42 -0.84 -4.09 26.00
CA GLY A 42 -0.77 -5.55 25.93
C GLY A 42 -2.06 -6.23 25.42
N SER A 43 -3.00 -5.46 24.86
CA SER A 43 -4.31 -5.99 24.45
C SER A 43 -4.23 -6.79 23.14
N ILE A 44 -4.61 -8.07 23.23
CA ILE A 44 -4.70 -8.98 22.08
C ILE A 44 -5.69 -8.52 21.01
N TYR A 45 -6.68 -7.69 21.36
CA TYR A 45 -7.68 -7.18 20.41
C TYR A 45 -7.04 -6.20 19.41
N PHE A 46 -6.13 -5.35 19.88
CA PHE A 46 -5.39 -4.45 19.00
C PHE A 46 -4.39 -5.22 18.13
N GLU A 47 -3.75 -6.23 18.70
CA GLU A 47 -2.83 -7.11 17.99
C GLU A 47 -3.52 -7.84 16.82
N HIS A 48 -4.67 -8.45 17.06
CA HIS A 48 -5.45 -9.07 16.00
C HIS A 48 -5.87 -8.03 14.96
N THR A 49 -6.17 -6.81 15.36
CA THR A 49 -6.49 -5.75 14.38
C THR A 49 -5.30 -5.46 13.45
N VAL A 50 -4.07 -5.42 13.98
CA VAL A 50 -2.85 -5.30 13.14
C VAL A 50 -2.79 -6.42 12.11
N GLU A 51 -3.02 -7.67 12.54
CA GLU A 51 -3.01 -8.86 11.68
C GLU A 51 -4.03 -8.77 10.53
N HIS A 52 -5.29 -8.43 10.81
CA HIS A 52 -6.32 -8.30 9.78
C HIS A 52 -5.95 -7.19 8.78
N LEU A 53 -5.43 -6.06 9.26
CA LEU A 53 -5.04 -4.95 8.40
C LEU A 53 -3.89 -5.32 7.45
N ILE A 54 -2.84 -5.99 7.94
CA ILE A 54 -1.73 -6.41 7.08
C ILE A 54 -2.14 -7.49 6.08
N LEU A 55 -3.08 -8.38 6.44
CA LEU A 55 -3.66 -9.36 5.53
C LEU A 55 -4.48 -8.72 4.41
N ILE A 56 -5.20 -7.63 4.68
CA ILE A 56 -5.89 -6.87 3.63
C ILE A 56 -4.89 -6.16 2.72
N VAL A 57 -3.83 -5.59 3.30
CA VAL A 57 -2.78 -4.88 2.55
C VAL A 57 -2.04 -5.81 1.59
N ILE A 58 -1.65 -7.02 2.02
CA ILE A 58 -0.96 -7.98 1.15
C ILE A 58 -1.82 -8.39 -0.06
N LEU A 59 -3.15 -8.43 0.08
CA LEU A 59 -4.07 -8.66 -1.03
C LEU A 59 -4.22 -7.43 -1.94
N ALA A 60 -4.20 -6.22 -1.37
CA ALA A 60 -4.32 -4.98 -2.12
C ALA A 60 -3.08 -4.65 -2.96
N ILE A 61 -1.87 -5.03 -2.51
CA ILE A 61 -0.62 -4.71 -3.20
C ILE A 61 -0.57 -5.30 -4.64
N PRO A 62 -0.83 -6.59 -4.90
CA PRO A 62 -0.86 -7.14 -6.26
C PRO A 62 -1.86 -6.42 -7.16
N VAL A 63 -3.06 -6.11 -6.64
CA VAL A 63 -4.11 -5.40 -7.38
C VAL A 63 -3.62 -4.01 -7.78
N SER A 64 -3.05 -3.27 -6.82
CA SER A 64 -2.46 -1.95 -7.05
C SER A 64 -1.29 -2.00 -8.04
N PHE A 65 -0.42 -2.99 -7.92
CA PHE A 65 0.77 -3.13 -8.76
C PHE A 65 0.42 -3.42 -10.23
N ILE A 66 -0.43 -4.43 -10.47
CA ILE A 66 -0.84 -4.83 -11.81
C ILE A 66 -1.61 -3.70 -12.50
N SER A 67 -2.59 -3.10 -11.80
CA SER A 67 -3.35 -1.96 -12.33
C SER A 67 -2.47 -0.73 -12.58
N GLY A 68 -1.45 -0.50 -11.76
CA GLY A 68 -0.46 0.56 -11.94
C GLY A 68 0.40 0.37 -13.17
N ILE A 69 0.85 -0.86 -13.45
CA ILE A 69 1.59 -1.19 -14.68
C ILE A 69 0.69 -0.97 -15.91
N TYR A 70 -0.57 -1.40 -15.84
CA TYR A 70 -1.53 -1.18 -16.93
C TYR A 70 -1.75 0.32 -17.21
N ASP A 71 -1.98 1.12 -16.16
CA ASP A 71 -2.13 2.57 -16.29
C ASP A 71 -0.86 3.25 -16.80
N TRP A 72 0.32 2.79 -16.35
CA TRP A 72 1.61 3.28 -16.84
C TRP A 72 1.80 3.03 -18.34
N LYS A 73 1.50 1.82 -18.82
CA LYS A 73 1.58 1.48 -20.24
C LYS A 73 0.57 2.27 -21.08
N LYS A 74 -0.68 2.39 -20.62
CA LYS A 74 -1.77 3.01 -21.40
C LYS A 74 -1.74 4.54 -21.39
N LYS A 75 -1.53 5.17 -20.22
CA LYS A 75 -1.62 6.63 -20.05
C LYS A 75 -0.27 7.31 -20.29
N TYR A 76 0.83 6.64 -19.96
CA TYR A 76 2.18 7.20 -20.04
C TYR A 76 3.05 6.54 -21.11
N ARG A 77 2.45 5.70 -21.98
CA ARG A 77 3.13 4.99 -23.08
C ARG A 77 4.38 4.22 -22.63
N GLY A 78 4.40 3.76 -21.37
CA GLY A 78 5.56 3.05 -20.80
C GLY A 78 6.80 3.93 -20.63
N ALA A 79 6.65 5.25 -20.49
CA ALA A 79 7.76 6.17 -20.29
C ALA A 79 8.61 5.76 -19.07
N LYS A 80 9.91 5.52 -19.30
CA LYS A 80 10.88 5.13 -18.25
C LYS A 80 11.33 6.31 -17.39
N ALA A 81 10.39 7.10 -16.89
CA ALA A 81 10.73 8.20 -15.98
C ALA A 81 11.20 7.64 -14.62
N PRO A 82 12.19 8.27 -13.96
CA PRO A 82 12.72 7.79 -12.68
C PRO A 82 11.65 7.58 -11.61
N ILE A 83 10.56 8.35 -11.66
CA ILE A 83 9.45 8.26 -10.71
C ILE A 83 8.69 6.93 -10.80
N PHE A 84 8.53 6.37 -12.00
CA PHE A 84 7.87 5.06 -12.19
C PHE A 84 8.74 3.93 -11.64
N ILE A 85 10.05 3.97 -11.92
CA ILE A 85 11.00 2.98 -11.41
C ILE A 85 11.05 3.00 -9.88
N LYS A 86 11.07 4.19 -9.28
CA LYS A 86 10.98 4.34 -7.81
C LYS A 86 9.70 3.73 -7.25
N LYS A 87 8.54 4.01 -7.85
CA LYS A 87 7.26 3.41 -7.41
C LYS A 87 7.24 1.89 -7.54
N ILE A 88 7.76 1.33 -8.63
CA ILE A 88 7.84 -0.13 -8.82
C ILE A 88 8.72 -0.76 -7.73
N ARG A 89 9.91 -0.21 -7.49
CA ARG A 89 10.83 -0.70 -6.45
C ARG A 89 10.23 -0.61 -5.04
N LEU A 90 9.61 0.53 -4.71
CA LEU A 90 8.95 0.70 -3.41
C LEU A 90 7.75 -0.22 -3.23
N SER A 91 6.98 -0.48 -4.30
CA SER A 91 5.84 -1.42 -4.23
C SER A 91 6.32 -2.86 -4.03
N ALA A 92 7.41 -3.26 -4.71
CA ALA A 92 8.04 -4.56 -4.51
C ALA A 92 8.61 -4.71 -3.09
N LEU A 93 9.32 -3.68 -2.60
CA LEU A 93 9.82 -3.64 -1.23
C LEU A 93 8.67 -3.76 -0.22
N LEU A 94 7.58 -3.01 -0.42
CA LEU A 94 6.41 -3.09 0.46
C LEU A 94 5.82 -4.50 0.47
N PHE A 95 5.69 -5.13 -0.70
CA PHE A 95 5.19 -6.48 -0.82
C PHE A 95 6.05 -7.49 -0.05
N LEU A 96 7.38 -7.37 -0.16
CA LEU A 96 8.32 -8.22 0.59
C LEU A 96 8.19 -8.00 2.10
N LEU A 97 8.11 -6.76 2.56
CA LEU A 97 7.91 -6.45 3.98
C LEU A 97 6.60 -7.05 4.50
N CYS A 98 5.49 -6.88 3.76
CA CYS A 98 4.19 -7.42 4.15
C CYS A 98 4.18 -8.94 4.16
N ILE A 99 4.75 -9.60 3.15
CA ILE A 99 4.89 -11.07 3.13
C ILE A 99 5.69 -11.56 4.33
N SER A 100 6.82 -10.92 4.63
CA SER A 100 7.66 -11.31 5.77
C SER A 100 6.90 -11.15 7.08
N ALA A 101 6.21 -10.02 7.29
CA ALA A 101 5.42 -9.78 8.49
C ALA A 101 4.28 -10.80 8.64
N VAL A 102 3.53 -11.07 7.55
CA VAL A 102 2.45 -12.06 7.55
C VAL A 102 2.99 -13.46 7.78
N THR A 103 4.12 -13.83 7.16
CA THR A 103 4.74 -15.14 7.36
C THR A 103 5.15 -15.36 8.81
N ILE A 104 5.80 -14.37 9.44
CA ILE A 104 6.15 -14.44 10.87
C ILE A 104 4.88 -14.58 11.71
N ARG A 105 3.86 -13.76 11.43
CA ARG A 105 2.60 -13.76 12.17
C ARG A 105 1.89 -15.11 12.12
N LEU A 106 1.79 -15.72 10.94
CA LEU A 106 1.12 -17.01 10.75
C LEU A 106 1.95 -18.18 11.30
N SER A 107 3.28 -18.06 11.30
CA SER A 107 4.18 -19.09 11.84
C SER A 107 4.24 -19.06 13.36
N ILE A 108 4.11 -17.88 13.96
CA ILE A 108 4.20 -17.64 15.41
C ILE A 108 3.00 -16.78 15.82
N PRO A 109 1.80 -17.37 16.03
CA PRO A 109 0.59 -16.61 16.35
C PRO A 109 0.70 -15.74 17.61
N ASN A 110 1.51 -16.18 18.59
CA ASN A 110 1.74 -15.50 19.85
C ASN A 110 2.99 -14.59 19.83
N ILE A 111 3.42 -14.11 18.66
CA ILE A 111 4.67 -13.34 18.48
C ILE A 111 4.75 -12.10 19.39
N MET A 112 3.62 -11.48 19.72
CA MET A 112 3.59 -10.29 20.57
C MET A 112 3.69 -10.58 22.07
N THR A 113 3.41 -11.79 22.51
CA THR A 113 3.60 -12.20 23.92
C THR A 113 5.00 -12.75 24.19
N LEU A 114 5.72 -13.10 23.13
CA LEU A 114 7.11 -13.55 23.20
C LEU A 114 8.04 -12.33 23.25
N HIS A 115 9.14 -12.43 24.00
CA HIS A 115 10.15 -11.36 24.10
C HIS A 115 11.44 -11.72 23.31
N GLY A 116 11.30 -12.56 22.28
CA GLY A 116 12.40 -13.06 21.44
C GLY A 116 12.86 -12.10 20.35
N ILE A 117 13.83 -12.53 19.54
CA ILE A 117 14.35 -11.74 18.40
C ILE A 117 13.27 -11.54 17.34
N GLU A 118 12.43 -12.56 17.14
CA GLU A 118 11.34 -12.58 16.17
C GLU A 118 10.29 -11.50 16.48
N HIS A 119 10.04 -11.23 17.77
CA HIS A 119 9.12 -10.19 18.24
C HIS A 119 9.58 -8.81 17.77
N TRP A 120 10.84 -8.47 18.05
CA TRP A 120 11.43 -7.20 17.64
C TRP A 120 11.55 -7.10 16.12
N LEU A 121 11.88 -8.19 15.44
CA LEU A 121 11.90 -8.24 13.98
C LEU A 121 10.52 -7.93 13.39
N TYR A 122 9.45 -8.52 13.92
CA TYR A 122 8.08 -8.26 13.49
C TYR A 122 7.70 -6.78 13.67
N ILE A 123 8.02 -6.19 14.82
CA ILE A 123 7.79 -4.77 15.10
C ILE A 123 8.56 -3.90 14.10
N ILE A 124 9.86 -4.16 13.90
CA ILE A 124 10.70 -3.40 12.98
C ILE A 124 10.16 -3.49 11.54
N LEU A 125 9.71 -4.67 11.11
CA LEU A 125 9.09 -4.85 9.80
C LEU A 125 7.86 -3.95 9.64
N LEU A 126 6.93 -3.96 10.60
CA LEU A 126 5.73 -3.12 10.55
C LEU A 126 6.06 -1.63 10.53
N PHE A 127 6.98 -1.17 11.39
CA PHE A 127 7.43 0.24 11.38
C PHE A 127 8.13 0.62 10.07
N SER A 128 8.93 -0.29 9.50
CA SER A 128 9.65 -0.04 8.24
C SER A 128 8.72 0.15 7.03
N MET A 129 7.46 -0.32 7.11
CA MET A 129 6.47 -0.09 6.06
C MET A 129 6.03 1.38 5.97
N LEU A 130 6.06 2.15 7.07
CA LEU A 130 5.66 3.57 7.12
C LEU A 130 6.40 4.47 6.13
N PRO A 131 7.76 4.51 6.12
CA PRO A 131 8.47 5.32 5.14
C PRO A 131 8.19 4.86 3.71
N VAL A 132 7.98 3.57 3.48
CA VAL A 132 7.68 3.03 2.15
C VAL A 132 6.33 3.53 1.62
N VAL A 133 5.26 3.43 2.41
CA VAL A 133 3.94 3.95 1.99
C VAL A 133 3.90 5.47 1.88
N THR A 134 4.64 6.16 2.74
CA THR A 134 4.77 7.63 2.68
C THR A 134 5.42 8.06 1.38
N LEU A 135 6.53 7.41 0.98
CA LEU A 135 7.21 7.68 -0.28
C LEU A 135 6.35 7.28 -1.49
N LEU A 136 5.61 6.17 -1.42
CA LEU A 136 4.66 5.77 -2.46
C LEU A 136 3.56 6.82 -2.66
N GLY A 137 2.98 7.33 -1.56
CA GLY A 137 2.01 8.42 -1.57
C GLY A 137 2.60 9.71 -2.15
N HIS A 138 3.79 10.10 -1.69
CA HIS A 138 4.50 11.29 -2.19
C HIS A 138 4.75 11.23 -3.70
N TYR A 139 5.28 10.12 -4.22
CA TYR A 139 5.50 9.95 -5.66
C TYR A 139 4.20 9.84 -6.46
N GLY A 140 3.13 9.30 -5.85
CA GLY A 140 1.78 9.33 -6.41
C GLY A 140 1.26 10.76 -6.60
N GLY A 141 1.34 11.58 -5.54
CA GLY A 141 0.94 12.99 -5.59
C GLY A 141 1.74 13.79 -6.63
N LYS A 142 3.06 13.60 -6.66
CA LYS A 142 3.93 14.26 -7.65
C LYS A 142 3.60 13.88 -9.09
N LEU A 143 3.22 12.63 -9.36
CA LEU A 143 2.78 12.19 -10.69
C LEU A 143 1.45 12.85 -11.11
N SER A 144 0.54 13.02 -10.16
CA SER A 144 -0.76 13.66 -10.40
C SER A 144 -0.65 15.17 -10.60
N SER A 145 0.37 15.81 -10.02
CA SER A 145 0.59 17.26 -10.13
C SER A 145 1.42 17.67 -11.35
N GLN A 146 2.04 16.74 -12.08
CA GLN A 146 2.83 17.07 -13.26
C GLN A 146 1.93 17.32 -14.48
N PRO A 147 2.26 18.30 -15.35
CA PRO A 147 1.56 18.48 -16.62
C PRO A 147 1.64 17.20 -17.45
N LYS A 148 0.51 16.77 -18.04
CA LYS A 148 0.52 15.63 -18.95
C LYS A 148 1.45 15.96 -20.14
N PRO A 149 2.29 15.01 -20.58
CA PRO A 149 3.09 15.23 -21.78
C PRO A 149 2.17 15.55 -22.96
N PRO A 150 2.57 16.48 -23.85
CA PRO A 150 1.75 16.87 -24.98
C PRO A 150 1.38 15.65 -25.82
N GLN A 151 0.09 15.53 -26.17
CA GLN A 151 -0.33 14.54 -27.15
C GLN A 151 0.29 14.95 -28.48
N LYS A 152 1.23 14.16 -29.01
CA LYS A 152 1.62 14.29 -30.42
C LYS A 152 0.39 13.96 -31.28
N PRO A 153 0.14 14.74 -32.35
CA PRO A 153 -0.98 14.55 -33.26
C PRO A 153 -0.98 13.15 -33.89
#